data_AF-A0A352X6S8-F1
#
_entry.id   AF-A0A352X6S8-F1
#
_cell.length_a   1.000
_cell.length_b   1.000
_cell.length_c   1.000
_cell.angle_alpha   90.00
_cell.angle_beta   90.00
_cell.angle_gamma   90.00
#
_symmetry.space_group_name_H-M   'P 1'
#
loop_
_entity.id
_entity.type
_entity.pdbx_description
1 polymer ?
#
loop_
_entity_poly.entity_id
_entity_poly.type
_entity_poly.pdbx_seq_one_letter_code
_entity_poly.pdbx_strand_id
1 'polypeptide(L)' 'GTAATTANQRFIYDGSTGALFFDSDGIGLNEQIQIAQLNPDLAMTNADIFVIA' A
#
# COMPACT_ATOMS: atom_id res chain seq x y z
N GLY A 1 6.96 1.29 -1.77
CA GLY A 1 7.16 2.27 -0.69
C GLY A 1 7.05 1.55 0.64
N THR A 2 7.63 2.08 1.70
CA THR A 2 7.63 1.42 3.03
C THR A 2 6.66 2.03 4.03
N ALA A 3 6.20 3.28 3.81
CA ALA A 3 5.24 3.97 4.66
C ALA A 3 4.47 5.05 3.89
N ALA A 4 3.31 5.43 4.41
CA ALA A 4 2.49 6.52 3.91
C ALA A 4 2.94 7.89 4.47
N THR A 5 2.69 8.97 3.72
CA THR A 5 3.14 10.34 4.04
C THR A 5 2.06 11.40 3.83
N THR A 6 0.94 11.04 3.22
CA THR A 6 -0.16 11.96 2.90
C THR A 6 -1.47 11.18 2.89
N ALA A 7 -2.57 11.76 3.35
CA ALA A 7 -3.88 11.07 3.46
C ALA A 7 -4.41 10.35 2.20
N ASN A 8 -3.80 10.58 1.03
CA ASN A 8 -4.10 9.87 -0.22
C ASN A 8 -3.34 8.53 -0.38
N GLN A 9 -2.34 8.23 0.46
CA GLN A 9 -1.48 7.04 0.37
C GLN A 9 -2.00 5.91 1.27
N ARG A 10 -3.22 5.44 1.01
CA ARG A 10 -3.84 4.39 1.85
C ARG A 10 -3.46 2.95 1.45
N PHE A 11 -2.89 2.76 0.26
CA PHE A 11 -2.39 1.48 -0.18
C PHE A 11 -0.91 1.61 -0.52
N ILE A 12 -0.10 0.72 0.06
CA ILE A 12 1.36 0.80 -0.01
C ILE A 12 1.88 -0.56 -0.48
N TYR A 13 2.46 -0.59 -1.67
CA TYR A 13 3.13 -1.76 -2.19
C TYR A 13 4.64 -1.63 -1.98
N ASP A 14 5.24 -2.56 -1.25
CA ASP A 14 6.69 -2.70 -1.12
C ASP A 14 7.22 -3.56 -2.28
N GLY A 15 7.81 -2.91 -3.29
CA GLY A 15 8.36 -3.58 -4.46
C GLY A 15 9.51 -4.55 -4.16
N SER A 16 10.20 -4.39 -3.03
CA SER A 16 11.33 -5.27 -2.67
C SER A 16 10.88 -6.61 -2.08
N THR A 17 9.79 -6.60 -1.32
CA THR A 17 9.26 -7.78 -0.63
C THR A 17 8.00 -8.35 -1.29
N GLY A 18 7.31 -7.55 -2.10
CA GLY A 18 5.99 -7.87 -2.65
C GLY A 18 4.83 -7.62 -1.68
N ALA A 19 5.08 -7.10 -0.48
CA ALA A 19 4.04 -6.89 0.52
C ALA A 19 3.11 -5.72 0.14
N LEU A 20 1.80 -5.94 0.23
CA LEU A 20 0.79 -4.90 0.06
C LEU A 20 0.14 -4.59 1.41
N PHE A 21 0.22 -3.32 1.81
CA PHE A 21 -0.30 -2.81 3.05
C PHE A 21 -1.47 -1.86 2.82
N PHE A 22 -2.38 -1.83 3.79
CA PHE A 22 -3.41 -0.81 3.93
C PHE A 22 -3.11 0.06 5.14
N ASP A 23 -3.03 1.37 4.92
CA ASP A 23 -2.98 2.39 5.96
C ASP A 23 -4.32 3.15 5.97
N SER A 24 -5.03 3.06 7.10
CA SER A 24 -6.35 3.67 7.24
C SER A 24 -6.32 5.20 7.27
N ASP A 25 -5.23 5.80 7.75
CA ASP A 25 -5.08 7.27 7.82
C ASP A 25 -4.25 7.82 6.66
N GLY A 26 -3.40 6.99 6.05
CA GLY A 26 -2.54 7.31 4.91
C GLY A 26 -1.41 8.30 5.25
N ILE A 27 -1.25 8.69 6.51
CA ILE A 27 -0.21 9.62 6.96
C ILE A 27 0.84 8.92 7.82
N GLY A 28 0.73 7.60 8.02
CA GLY A 28 1.71 6.80 8.75
C GLY A 28 1.72 7.08 10.25
N LEU A 29 0.65 7.67 10.81
CA LEU A 29 0.52 7.82 12.26
C LEU A 29 0.06 6.52 12.90
N ASN A 30 -0.88 5.84 12.27
CA ASN A 30 -1.28 4.48 12.61
C ASN A 30 -0.40 3.44 11.91
N GLU A 31 -0.25 2.27 12.53
CA GLU A 31 0.43 1.16 11.88
C GLU A 31 -0.37 0.68 10.65
N GLN A 32 0.32 0.55 9.52
CA GLN A 32 -0.23 -0.07 8.31
C GLN A 32 -0.39 -1.59 8.50
N ILE A 33 -1.45 -2.16 7.96
CA ILE A 33 -1.75 -3.60 8.07
C ILE A 33 -1.43 -4.28 6.74
N GLN A 34 -0.66 -5.37 6.76
CA GLN A 34 -0.45 -6.16 5.55
C GLN A 34 -1.75 -6.90 5.18
N ILE A 35 -2.22 -6.72 3.95
CA ILE A 35 -3.47 -7.32 3.46
C ILE A 35 -3.23 -8.34 2.33
N ALA A 36 -2.06 -8.32 1.69
CA ALA A 36 -1.70 -9.30 0.68
C ALA A 36 -0.17 -9.46 0.55
N GLN A 37 0.22 -10.57 -0.09
CA GLN A 37 1.57 -10.84 -0.58
C GLN A 37 1.48 -11.04 -2.10
N LEU A 38 2.19 -10.20 -2.85
CA LEU A 38 2.29 -10.26 -4.31
C LEU A 38 3.71 -10.70 -4.70
N ASN A 39 3.94 -10.88 -6.00
CA ASN A 39 5.31 -11.02 -6.50
C ASN A 39 6.06 -9.70 -6.34
N PRO A 40 7.36 -9.71 -5.99
CA PRO A 40 8.18 -8.50 -5.97
C PRO A 40 8.35 -7.91 -7.38
N ASP A 41 8.90 -6.70 -7.46
CA ASP A 41 9.28 -6.01 -8.70
C ASP A 41 8.14 -5.70 -9.69
N LEU A 42 6.87 -5.81 -9.26
CA LEU A 42 5.74 -5.32 -10.05
C LEU A 42 5.78 -3.79 -10.17
N ALA A 43 5.54 -3.28 -11.39
CA ALA A 43 5.37 -1.86 -11.67
C ALA A 43 3.96 -1.36 -11.29
N MET A 44 3.49 -1.68 -10.07
CA MET A 44 2.17 -1.30 -9.60
C MET A 44 2.04 0.22 -9.44
N THR A 45 0.86 0.71 -9.80
CA THR A 45 0.44 2.10 -9.63
C THR A 45 -0.89 2.15 -8.90
N ASN A 46 -1.35 3.35 -8.54
CA ASN A 46 -2.69 3.52 -7.98
C ASN A 46 -3.81 3.12 -8.96
N ALA A 47 -3.56 3.09 -10.28
CA ALA A 47 -4.55 2.71 -11.28
C ALA A 47 -4.84 1.19 -11.27
N ASP A 48 -3.97 0.40 -10.64
CA ASP A 48 -4.12 -1.06 -10.51
C ASP A 48 -4.98 -1.45 -9.28
N ILE A 49 -5.44 -0.47 -8.51
CA ILE A 49 -6.21 -0.67 -7.28
C ILE A 49 -7.62 -0.14 -7.48
N PHE A 50 -8.61 -1.03 -7.37
CA PHE A 50 -10.02 -0.68 -7.41
C PHE A 50 -10.68 -0.99 -6.07
N VAL A 51 -11.38 0.00 -5.50
CA VAL A 51 -12.09 -0.11 -4.23
C VAL A 51 -13.59 0.00 -4.50
N ILE A 52 -14.36 -0.99 -4.07
CA ILE A 52 -15.82 -1.04 -4.19
C ILE A 52 -16.46 -1.01 -2.80
N ALA A 53 -17.69 -0.49 -2.74
CA ALA A 53 -18.52 -0.46 -1.54
C ALA A 53 -19.48 -1.65 -1.49
#